data_AF-A0AAV8WKT4-F1
#
_entry.id   AF-A0AAV8WKT4-F1
#
_cell.length_a   1.000
_cell.length_b   1.000
_cell.length_c   1.000
_cell.angle_alpha   90.00
_cell.angle_beta   90.00
_cell.angle_gamma   90.00
#
_symmetry.space_group_name_H-M   'P 1'
#
loop_
_entity.id
_entity.type
_entity.pdbx_description
1 polymer ?
#
loop_
_entity_poly.entity_id
_entity_poly.type
_entity_poly.pdbx_seq_one_letter_code
_entity_poly.pdbx_strand_id
1 'polypeptide(L)'
;MAADVDTEITNKTWKMWFPIFVNLIMSVVTYFVTVRLIPKLRDMFIKANLFGIDMSKTTSEKVPESLGVVTGCTFLITLFLFIPIPFGSSLFNGAFPHDEFVELIAALLSICCMLLLGFADDVLDLRWRHKLLLPTIASLPLLMVYYVNFNSTTIIVPKPLREFLGFSVDVGIFYYIYMGMLAVFCTNAINILAGVNGLEVGQSVVIAFSIIVFNLIELTGRLGKAHQFSLYFMLPYTATALALLKHNW
;
A
#
# COMPACT_ATOMS: atom_id res chain seq x y z
N MET A 1 -4.13 25.34 -34.46
CA MET A 1 -4.40 25.96 -33.14
C MET A 1 -5.47 25.18 -32.35
N ALA A 2 -6.72 25.05 -32.80
CA ALA A 2 -7.71 24.21 -32.09
C ALA A 2 -7.35 22.71 -32.10
N ALA A 3 -6.95 22.17 -33.27
CA ALA A 3 -6.53 20.77 -33.40
C ALA A 3 -5.28 20.40 -32.57
N ASP A 4 -4.37 21.36 -32.33
CA ASP A 4 -3.15 21.13 -31.55
C ASP A 4 -3.46 21.05 -30.05
N VAL A 5 -4.38 21.89 -29.57
CA VAL A 5 -4.85 21.90 -28.17
C VAL A 5 -5.63 20.63 -27.85
N ASP A 6 -6.52 20.19 -28.75
CA ASP A 6 -7.27 18.94 -28.58
C ASP A 6 -6.35 17.72 -28.54
N THR A 7 -5.28 17.73 -29.34
CA THR A 7 -4.28 16.66 -29.35
C THR A 7 -3.46 16.63 -28.06
N GLU A 8 -3.09 17.79 -27.51
CA GLU A 8 -2.34 17.90 -26.26
C GLU A 8 -3.17 17.45 -25.04
N ILE A 9 -4.46 17.84 -24.99
CA ILE A 9 -5.40 17.40 -23.95
C ILE A 9 -5.61 15.89 -24.02
N THR A 10 -5.82 15.35 -25.23
CA THR A 10 -6.01 13.91 -25.43
C THR A 10 -4.77 13.12 -24.98
N ASN A 11 -3.57 13.60 -25.32
CA ASN A 11 -2.31 12.97 -24.89
C ASN A 11 -2.13 13.01 -23.37
N LYS A 12 -2.48 14.11 -22.71
CA LYS A 12 -2.40 14.24 -21.25
C LYS A 12 -3.37 13.30 -20.54
N THR A 13 -4.62 13.25 -21.01
CA THR A 13 -5.63 12.33 -20.49
C THR A 13 -5.22 10.87 -20.69
N TRP A 14 -4.69 10.53 -21.87
CA TRP A 14 -4.21 9.19 -22.16
C TRP A 14 -3.06 8.77 -21.23
N LYS A 15 -2.05 9.63 -21.05
CA LYS A 15 -0.93 9.39 -20.12
C LYS A 15 -1.39 9.18 -18.67
N MET A 16 -2.50 9.80 -18.28
CA MET A 16 -3.08 9.66 -16.94
C MET A 16 -3.81 8.31 -16.78
N TRP A 17 -4.71 7.97 -17.70
CA TRP A 17 -5.59 6.81 -17.55
C TRP A 17 -4.95 5.49 -18.00
N PHE A 18 -4.02 5.52 -18.96
CA PHE A 18 -3.43 4.30 -19.51
C PHE A 18 -2.75 3.43 -18.45
N PRO A 19 -1.86 3.95 -17.57
CA PRO A 19 -1.25 3.13 -16.52
C PRO A 19 -2.28 2.60 -15.52
N ILE A 20 -3.31 3.39 -15.19
CA ILE A 20 -4.37 2.98 -14.26
C ILE A 20 -5.16 1.79 -14.85
N PHE A 21 -5.52 1.85 -16.12
CA PHE A 21 -6.26 0.78 -16.80
C PHE A 21 -5.45 -0.52 -16.88
N VAL A 22 -4.16 -0.42 -17.25
CA VAL A 22 -3.26 -1.57 -17.26
C VAL A 22 -3.12 -2.16 -15.85
N ASN A 23 -2.95 -1.31 -14.83
CA ASN A 23 -2.87 -1.75 -13.44
C ASN A 23 -4.15 -2.44 -12.97
N LEU A 24 -5.32 -1.95 -13.38
CA LEU A 24 -6.61 -2.57 -13.07
C LEU A 24 -6.69 -4.00 -13.67
N ILE A 25 -6.32 -4.18 -14.93
CA ILE A 25 -6.27 -5.50 -15.56
C ILE A 25 -5.30 -6.43 -14.82
N MET A 26 -4.09 -5.94 -14.54
CA MET A 26 -3.09 -6.71 -13.79
C MET A 26 -3.62 -7.09 -12.40
N SER A 27 -4.28 -6.17 -11.70
CA SER A 27 -4.88 -6.41 -10.38
C SER A 27 -5.96 -7.50 -10.43
N VAL A 28 -6.83 -7.48 -11.45
CA VAL A 28 -7.84 -8.53 -11.66
C VAL A 28 -7.18 -9.89 -11.90
N VAL A 29 -6.14 -9.95 -12.75
CA VAL A 29 -5.37 -11.18 -12.98
C VAL A 29 -4.76 -11.68 -11.67
N THR A 30 -4.13 -10.78 -10.91
CA THR A 30 -3.50 -11.12 -9.63
C THR A 30 -4.51 -11.65 -8.62
N TYR A 31 -5.72 -11.08 -8.52
CA TYR A 31 -6.79 -11.63 -7.67
C TYR A 31 -7.04 -13.11 -7.98
N PHE A 32 -7.23 -13.47 -9.25
CA PHE A 32 -7.48 -14.87 -9.63
C PHE A 32 -6.28 -15.79 -9.38
N VAL A 33 -5.05 -15.28 -9.58
CA VAL A 33 -3.82 -16.01 -9.25
C VAL A 33 -3.74 -16.28 -7.75
N THR A 34 -3.94 -15.26 -6.91
CA THR A 34 -3.85 -15.35 -5.45
C THR A 34 -4.94 -16.26 -4.87
N VAL A 35 -6.19 -16.16 -5.36
CA VAL A 35 -7.28 -17.06 -4.94
C VAL A 35 -6.95 -18.53 -5.21
N ARG A 36 -6.25 -18.83 -6.31
CA ARG A 36 -5.83 -20.21 -6.65
C ARG A 36 -4.57 -20.64 -5.91
N LEU A 37 -3.71 -19.70 -5.53
CA LEU A 37 -2.43 -19.98 -4.89
C LEU A 37 -2.58 -20.29 -3.39
N ILE A 38 -3.44 -19.55 -2.67
CA ILE A 38 -3.68 -19.73 -1.23
C ILE A 38 -3.96 -21.21 -0.85
N PRO A 39 -4.95 -21.91 -1.44
CA PRO A 39 -5.25 -23.29 -1.05
C PRO A 39 -4.11 -24.26 -1.42
N LYS A 40 -3.35 -23.99 -2.48
CA LYS A 40 -2.20 -24.84 -2.87
C LYS A 40 -1.03 -24.75 -1.89
N LEU A 41 -0.91 -23.62 -1.18
CA LEU A 41 0.15 -23.42 -0.20
C LEU A 41 -0.26 -23.83 1.21
N ARG A 42 -1.55 -24.05 1.49
CA ARG A 42 -2.08 -24.45 2.81
C ARG A 42 -1.25 -25.54 3.48
N ASP A 43 -1.02 -26.66 2.80
CA ASP A 43 -0.33 -27.80 3.37
C ASP A 43 1.14 -27.51 3.71
N MET A 44 1.77 -26.58 2.97
CA MET A 44 3.14 -26.15 3.23
C MET A 44 3.23 -25.37 4.54
N PHE A 45 2.29 -24.46 4.79
CA PHE A 45 2.23 -23.69 6.03
C PHE A 45 1.96 -24.58 7.24
N ILE A 46 1.02 -25.53 7.11
CA ILE A 46 0.72 -26.49 8.19
C ILE A 46 1.95 -27.37 8.48
N LYS A 47 2.67 -27.84 7.45
CA LYS A 47 3.91 -28.62 7.63
C LYS A 47 5.03 -27.81 8.27
N ALA A 48 5.07 -26.51 8.06
CA ALA A 48 6.02 -25.59 8.69
C ALA A 48 5.64 -25.17 10.12
N ASN A 49 4.56 -25.74 10.69
CA ASN A 49 3.97 -25.34 11.97
C ASN A 49 3.47 -23.87 11.99
N LEU A 50 3.16 -23.30 10.83
CA LEU A 50 2.50 -21.99 10.70
C LEU A 50 0.99 -22.19 10.60
N PHE A 51 0.38 -22.53 11.74
CA PHE A 51 -1.04 -22.74 11.84
C PHE A 51 -1.58 -22.31 13.21
N GLY A 52 -2.85 -21.93 13.21
CA GLY A 52 -3.63 -21.61 14.41
C GLY A 52 -4.83 -22.52 14.55
N ILE A 53 -5.49 -22.42 15.70
CA ILE A 53 -6.81 -23.01 15.96
C ILE A 53 -7.78 -21.84 16.10
N ASP A 54 -8.92 -21.93 15.43
CA ASP A 54 -9.97 -20.91 15.57
C ASP A 54 -10.57 -20.96 16.97
N MET A 55 -10.19 -19.99 17.80
CA MET A 55 -10.60 -19.88 19.21
C MET A 55 -12.09 -19.60 19.39
N SER A 56 -12.78 -19.15 18.34
CA SER A 56 -14.22 -18.85 18.35
C SER A 56 -15.08 -20.04 17.88
N LYS A 57 -14.47 -21.17 17.52
CA LYS A 57 -15.16 -22.39 17.10
C LYS A 57 -14.87 -23.55 18.06
N THR A 58 -15.80 -24.49 18.15
CA THR A 58 -15.62 -25.73 18.94
C THR A 58 -14.71 -26.75 18.26
N THR A 59 -14.38 -26.55 16.98
CA THR A 59 -13.55 -27.45 16.18
C THR A 59 -12.07 -27.13 16.37
N SER A 60 -11.26 -28.15 16.66
CA SER A 60 -9.80 -28.02 16.77
C SER A 60 -9.06 -28.22 15.44
N GLU A 61 -9.70 -27.83 14.33
CA GLU A 61 -9.08 -27.92 13.00
C GLU A 61 -7.96 -26.90 12.87
N LYS A 62 -6.83 -27.33 12.28
CA LYS A 62 -5.68 -26.47 12.02
C LYS A 62 -5.94 -25.60 10.80
N VAL A 63 -5.84 -24.28 10.98
CA VAL A 63 -5.99 -23.27 9.94
C VAL A 63 -4.60 -22.66 9.66
N PRO A 64 -4.13 -22.61 8.41
CA PRO A 64 -2.84 -22.00 8.10
C PRO A 64 -2.81 -20.51 8.51
N GLU A 65 -1.75 -20.12 9.20
CA GLU A 65 -1.50 -18.72 9.59
C GLU A 65 -0.57 -18.02 8.59
N SER A 66 -0.36 -16.71 8.77
CA SER A 66 0.58 -15.90 7.97
C SER A 66 0.36 -15.90 6.47
N LEU A 67 -0.85 -16.26 5.99
CA LEU A 67 -1.19 -16.23 4.55
C LEU A 67 -1.15 -14.82 3.94
N GLY A 68 -1.08 -13.78 4.78
CA GLY A 68 -0.74 -12.42 4.37
C GLY A 68 0.54 -12.36 3.53
N VAL A 69 1.55 -13.19 3.83
CA VAL A 69 2.81 -13.25 3.05
C VAL A 69 2.57 -13.66 1.59
N VAL A 70 1.64 -14.59 1.33
CA VAL A 70 1.30 -15.03 -0.03
C VAL A 70 0.71 -13.86 -0.81
N THR A 71 -0.23 -13.15 -0.19
CA THR A 71 -0.91 -12.01 -0.82
C THR A 71 0.04 -10.83 -1.04
N GLY A 72 0.91 -10.54 -0.07
CA GLY A 72 1.95 -9.52 -0.18
C GLY A 72 2.97 -9.84 -1.28
N CYS A 73 3.41 -11.10 -1.40
CA CYS A 73 4.29 -11.52 -2.49
C CYS A 73 3.63 -11.35 -3.86
N THR A 74 2.36 -11.76 -4.01
CA THR A 74 1.63 -11.56 -5.28
C THR A 74 1.44 -10.07 -5.60
N PHE A 75 1.23 -9.23 -4.58
CA PHE A 75 1.17 -7.78 -4.71
C PHE A 75 2.50 -7.19 -5.20
N LEU A 76 3.63 -7.55 -4.58
CA LEU A 76 4.95 -7.09 -4.98
C LEU A 76 5.31 -7.52 -6.41
N ILE A 77 5.05 -8.78 -6.76
CA ILE A 77 5.27 -9.28 -8.13
C ILE A 77 4.45 -8.47 -9.13
N THR A 78 3.18 -8.18 -8.82
CA THR A 78 2.32 -7.36 -9.68
C THR A 78 2.90 -5.97 -9.89
N LEU A 79 3.34 -5.32 -8.81
CA LEU A 79 3.93 -3.98 -8.92
C LEU A 79 5.28 -3.98 -9.63
N PHE A 80 6.13 -4.99 -9.44
CA PHE A 80 7.39 -5.10 -10.18
C PHE A 80 7.17 -5.25 -11.68
N LEU A 81 6.17 -6.04 -12.08
CA LEU A 81 5.76 -6.15 -13.49
C LEU A 81 5.10 -4.86 -14.00
N PHE A 82 4.51 -4.06 -13.10
CA PHE A 82 3.84 -2.80 -13.44
C PHE A 82 4.83 -1.64 -13.60
N ILE A 83 6.00 -1.63 -12.95
CA ILE A 83 7.00 -0.55 -13.01
C ILE A 83 7.25 -0.01 -14.45
N PRO A 84 7.45 -0.84 -15.49
CA PRO A 84 7.74 -0.32 -16.82
C PRO A 84 6.56 0.41 -17.48
N ILE A 85 5.32 0.25 -16.99
CA ILE A 85 4.12 0.81 -17.61
C ILE A 85 4.04 2.34 -17.48
N PRO A 86 4.11 2.95 -16.27
CA PRO A 86 4.09 4.41 -16.15
C PRO A 86 5.33 5.08 -16.75
N PHE A 87 6.46 4.38 -16.82
CA PHE A 87 7.75 4.95 -17.26
C PHE A 87 8.18 4.55 -18.68
N GLY A 88 7.48 3.62 -19.33
CA GLY A 88 7.94 2.98 -20.56
C GLY A 88 8.12 3.96 -21.72
N SER A 89 7.23 4.95 -21.85
CA SER A 89 7.38 6.00 -22.87
C SER A 89 8.62 6.88 -22.64
N SER A 90 9.03 7.08 -21.39
CA SER A 90 10.20 7.88 -21.03
C SER A 90 11.50 7.11 -21.17
N LEU A 91 11.46 5.77 -21.07
CA LEU A 91 12.63 4.90 -21.26
C LEU A 91 13.25 5.05 -22.66
N PHE A 92 12.41 5.27 -23.68
CA PHE A 92 12.85 5.39 -25.07
C PHE A 92 13.06 6.84 -25.55
N ASN A 93 12.54 7.83 -24.82
CA ASN A 93 12.54 9.24 -25.23
C ASN A 93 13.57 10.11 -24.48
N GLY A 94 14.48 9.51 -23.71
CA GLY A 94 15.67 10.15 -23.13
C GLY A 94 15.45 10.97 -21.84
N ALA A 95 14.29 11.60 -21.65
CA ALA A 95 13.96 12.33 -20.41
C ALA A 95 13.21 11.42 -19.42
N PHE A 96 13.96 10.78 -18.51
CA PHE A 96 13.39 9.87 -17.52
C PHE A 96 12.96 10.59 -16.22
N PRO A 97 11.73 10.40 -15.74
CA PRO A 97 11.24 11.00 -14.50
C PRO A 97 11.81 10.28 -13.26
N HIS A 98 13.01 10.67 -12.85
CA HIS A 98 13.72 10.03 -11.74
C HIS A 98 13.00 10.19 -10.39
N ASP A 99 12.38 11.34 -10.12
CA ASP A 99 11.72 11.61 -8.85
C ASP A 99 10.53 10.66 -8.62
N GLU A 100 9.62 10.56 -9.59
CA GLU A 100 8.47 9.65 -9.52
C GLU A 100 8.90 8.16 -9.48
N PHE A 101 9.99 7.81 -10.15
CA PHE A 101 10.53 6.45 -10.11
C PHE A 101 11.12 6.11 -8.73
N VAL A 102 11.90 7.02 -8.15
CA VAL A 102 12.48 6.86 -6.81
C VAL A 102 11.39 6.76 -5.75
N GLU A 103 10.31 7.54 -5.86
CA GLU A 103 9.11 7.42 -5.02
C GLU A 103 8.50 6.02 -5.08
N LEU A 104 8.31 5.47 -6.28
CA LEU A 104 7.73 4.14 -6.46
C LEU A 104 8.63 3.05 -5.84
N ILE A 105 9.94 3.11 -6.11
CA ILE A 105 10.91 2.12 -5.60
C ILE A 105 11.05 2.20 -4.08
N ALA A 106 11.08 3.39 -3.49
CA ALA A 106 11.19 3.55 -2.04
C ALA A 106 9.93 3.09 -1.31
N ALA A 107 8.74 3.37 -1.86
CA ALA A 107 7.49 2.85 -1.33
C ALA A 107 7.46 1.30 -1.40
N LEU A 108 7.87 0.72 -2.53
CA LEU A 108 7.99 -0.73 -2.68
C LEU A 108 9.00 -1.36 -1.70
N LEU A 109 10.15 -0.71 -1.51
CA LEU A 109 11.16 -1.15 -0.54
C LEU A 109 10.59 -1.13 0.88
N SER A 110 9.92 -0.05 1.26
CA SER A 110 9.28 0.07 2.57
C SER A 110 8.21 -1.02 2.80
N ILE A 111 7.34 -1.25 1.81
CA ILE A 111 6.31 -2.29 1.89
C ILE A 111 6.94 -3.69 1.93
N CYS A 112 7.97 -3.95 1.13
CA CYS A 112 8.69 -5.22 1.13
C CYS A 112 9.35 -5.51 2.49
N CYS A 113 10.03 -4.50 3.07
CA CYS A 113 10.58 -4.59 4.41
C CYS A 113 9.49 -4.87 5.45
N MET A 114 8.36 -4.18 5.39
CA MET A 114 7.25 -4.39 6.32
C MET A 114 6.63 -5.78 6.17
N LEU A 115 6.47 -6.29 4.94
CA LEU A 115 5.97 -7.64 4.67
C LEU A 115 6.91 -8.71 5.23
N LEU A 116 8.22 -8.56 5.00
CA LEU A 116 9.23 -9.47 5.52
C LEU A 116 9.25 -9.47 7.05
N LEU A 117 9.22 -8.29 7.67
CA LEU A 117 9.26 -8.14 9.11
C LEU A 117 7.97 -8.62 9.78
N GLY A 118 6.81 -8.42 9.13
CA GLY A 118 5.54 -8.99 9.59
C GLY A 118 5.57 -10.52 9.57
N PHE A 119 6.05 -11.11 8.47
CA PHE A 119 6.23 -12.57 8.41
C PHE A 119 7.26 -13.08 9.43
N ALA A 120 8.36 -12.34 9.65
CA ALA A 120 9.33 -12.68 10.67
C ALA A 120 8.76 -12.57 12.09
N ASP A 121 7.85 -11.62 12.37
CA ASP A 121 7.14 -11.52 13.65
C ASP A 121 6.27 -12.77 13.87
N ASP A 122 5.52 -13.20 12.85
CA ASP A 122 4.69 -14.40 12.94
C ASP A 122 5.51 -15.68 13.18
N VAL A 123 6.69 -15.79 12.57
CA VAL A 123 7.55 -16.98 12.70
C VAL A 123 8.34 -16.99 14.01
N LEU A 124 8.78 -15.83 14.49
CA LEU A 124 9.71 -15.70 15.62
C LEU A 124 9.04 -15.27 16.93
N ASP A 125 7.75 -14.90 16.90
CA ASP A 125 6.99 -14.35 18.03
C ASP A 125 7.76 -13.23 18.77
N LEU A 126 7.98 -12.11 18.09
CA LEU A 126 8.85 -11.06 18.62
C LEU A 126 8.18 -10.32 19.78
N ARG A 127 8.99 -9.93 20.77
CA ARG A 127 8.53 -9.10 21.90
C ARG A 127 7.93 -7.77 21.42
N TRP A 128 6.93 -7.26 22.14
CA TRP A 128 6.21 -6.00 21.86
C TRP A 128 7.09 -4.80 21.49
N ARG A 129 8.27 -4.66 22.10
CA ARG A 129 9.23 -3.59 21.79
C ARG A 129 9.67 -3.60 20.32
N HIS A 130 9.86 -4.78 19.73
CA HIS A 130 10.25 -4.91 18.32
C HIS A 130 9.07 -4.61 17.40
N LYS A 131 7.83 -4.89 17.83
CA LYS A 131 6.61 -4.52 17.11
C LYS A 131 6.43 -3.00 16.94
N LEU A 132 7.09 -2.20 17.78
CA LEU A 132 7.17 -0.74 17.64
C LEU A 132 8.39 -0.29 16.82
N LEU A 133 9.55 -0.93 17.01
CA LEU A 133 10.79 -0.54 16.35
C LEU A 133 10.84 -0.93 14.86
N LEU A 134 10.36 -2.12 14.52
CA LEU A 134 10.45 -2.67 13.16
C LEU A 134 9.69 -1.85 12.11
N PRO A 135 8.43 -1.40 12.35
CA PRO A 135 7.75 -0.53 11.39
C PRO A 135 8.43 0.83 11.24
N THR A 136 9.03 1.35 12.32
CA THR A 136 9.80 2.61 12.26
C THR A 136 10.98 2.48 11.30
N ILE A 137 11.77 1.40 11.41
CA ILE A 137 12.91 1.14 10.52
C ILE A 137 12.43 0.89 9.08
N ALA A 138 11.36 0.12 8.90
CA ALA A 138 10.79 -0.16 7.59
C ALA A 138 10.27 1.11 6.88
N SER A 139 9.87 2.15 7.61
CA SER A 139 9.41 3.42 7.05
C SER A 139 10.53 4.36 6.59
N LEU A 140 11.79 4.12 6.99
CA LEU A 140 12.92 5.02 6.68
C LEU A 140 13.12 5.31 5.18
N PRO A 141 12.99 4.34 4.24
CA PRO A 141 13.10 4.64 2.81
C PRO A 141 12.08 5.69 2.36
N LEU A 142 10.84 5.61 2.85
CA LEU A 142 9.78 6.58 2.53
C LEU A 142 10.11 7.97 3.09
N LEU A 143 10.60 8.04 4.33
CA LEU A 143 11.01 9.29 4.95
C LEU A 143 12.16 9.96 4.19
N MET A 144 13.13 9.19 3.70
CA MET A 144 14.26 9.72 2.93
C MET A 144 13.82 10.29 1.60
N VAL A 145 12.93 9.61 0.88
CA VAL A 145 12.40 10.15 -0.39
C VAL A 145 11.53 11.38 -0.13
N TYR A 146 10.75 11.40 0.95
CA TYR A 146 10.00 12.59 1.31
C TYR A 146 10.91 13.81 1.57
N TYR A 147 12.01 13.59 2.29
CA TYR A 147 13.02 14.61 2.58
C TYR A 147 13.70 15.15 1.31
N VAL A 148 14.01 14.29 0.34
CA VAL A 148 14.71 14.69 -0.89
C VAL A 148 13.76 15.37 -1.89
N ASN A 149 12.55 14.84 -2.08
CA ASN A 149 11.66 15.28 -3.17
C ASN A 149 10.72 16.43 -2.76
N PHE A 150 10.17 16.40 -1.54
CA PHE A 150 9.13 17.35 -1.12
C PHE A 150 9.61 18.32 -0.04
N ASN A 151 10.25 17.80 1.00
CA ASN A 151 10.76 18.53 2.17
C ASN A 151 9.80 19.58 2.77
N SER A 152 8.48 19.34 2.69
CA SER A 152 7.47 20.30 3.14
C SER A 152 6.96 19.93 4.54
N THR A 153 7.48 20.59 5.58
CA THR A 153 7.10 20.31 6.97
C THR A 153 5.95 21.19 7.49
N THR A 154 5.31 21.94 6.58
CA THR A 154 4.19 22.83 6.90
C THR A 154 2.85 22.08 6.83
N ILE A 155 2.12 22.06 7.93
CA ILE A 155 0.78 21.46 8.02
C ILE A 155 -0.31 22.53 8.02
N ILE A 156 -1.48 22.19 7.48
CA ILE A 156 -2.69 23.01 7.61
C ILE A 156 -3.35 22.69 8.94
N VAL A 157 -3.56 23.71 9.77
CA VAL A 157 -4.12 23.53 11.12
C VAL A 157 -5.62 23.21 11.02
N PRO A 158 -6.13 22.18 11.75
CA PRO A 158 -7.55 21.89 11.84
C PRO A 158 -8.35 23.07 12.42
N LYS A 159 -9.59 23.29 11.95
CA LYS A 159 -10.41 24.47 12.27
C LYS A 159 -10.45 24.83 13.77
N PRO A 160 -10.63 23.90 14.73
CA PRO A 160 -10.67 24.24 16.16
C PRO A 160 -9.38 24.82 16.73
N LEU A 161 -8.23 24.53 16.10
CA LEU A 161 -6.91 24.95 16.58
C LEU A 161 -6.37 26.19 15.86
N ARG A 162 -7.07 26.67 14.81
CA ARG A 162 -6.61 27.80 13.98
C ARG A 162 -6.50 29.10 14.73
N GLU A 163 -7.33 29.31 15.76
CA GLU A 163 -7.29 30.53 16.58
C GLU A 163 -5.99 30.65 17.38
N PHE A 164 -5.39 29.52 17.78
CA PHE A 164 -4.16 29.50 18.59
C PHE A 164 -2.89 29.41 17.74
N LEU A 165 -2.95 28.67 16.62
CA LEU A 165 -1.76 28.28 15.84
C LEU A 165 -1.70 28.93 14.45
N GLY A 166 -2.73 29.69 14.05
CA GLY A 166 -2.84 30.24 12.71
C GLY A 166 -3.35 29.25 11.67
N PHE A 167 -3.32 29.63 10.40
CA PHE A 167 -3.81 28.79 9.29
C PHE A 167 -2.89 27.60 8.99
N SER A 168 -1.58 27.81 9.07
CA SER A 168 -0.54 26.83 8.77
C SER A 168 0.63 26.98 9.73
N VAL A 169 1.22 25.85 10.12
CA VAL A 169 2.37 25.79 11.02
C VAL A 169 3.45 24.92 10.41
N ASP A 170 4.69 25.42 10.42
CA ASP A 170 5.87 24.60 10.16
C ASP A 170 6.27 23.85 11.44
N VAL A 171 6.17 22.52 11.40
CA VAL A 171 6.47 21.66 12.55
C VAL A 171 7.90 21.11 12.50
N GLY A 172 8.64 21.35 11.42
CA GLY A 172 10.02 20.91 11.22
C GLY A 172 10.20 19.40 11.44
N ILE A 173 11.19 19.03 12.27
CA ILE A 173 11.57 17.63 12.53
C ILE A 173 10.42 16.77 13.07
N PHE A 174 9.47 17.37 13.80
CA PHE A 174 8.34 16.64 14.35
C PHE A 174 7.41 16.09 13.25
N TYR A 175 7.42 16.66 12.04
CA TYR A 175 6.70 16.11 10.91
C TYR A 175 7.27 14.76 10.46
N TYR A 176 8.61 14.61 10.47
CA TYR A 176 9.27 13.33 10.17
C TYR A 176 9.01 12.28 11.25
N ILE A 177 9.03 12.68 12.53
CA ILE A 177 8.65 11.80 13.64
C ILE A 177 7.20 11.35 13.47
N TYR A 178 6.28 12.26 13.13
CA TYR A 178 4.89 11.94 12.84
C TYR A 178 4.76 10.91 11.70
N MET A 179 5.45 11.09 10.58
CA MET A 179 5.40 10.13 9.46
C MET A 179 5.87 8.73 9.85
N GLY A 180 6.96 8.63 10.63
CA GLY A 180 7.43 7.33 11.15
C GLY A 180 6.41 6.70 12.11
N MET A 181 5.86 7.50 13.02
CA MET A 181 4.82 7.05 13.97
C MET A 181 3.52 6.67 13.28
N LEU A 182 3.18 7.29 12.14
CA LEU A 182 2.00 6.93 11.36
C LEU A 182 2.10 5.50 10.83
N ALA A 183 3.27 5.09 10.33
CA ALA A 183 3.50 3.71 9.89
C ALA A 183 3.32 2.72 11.05
N VAL A 184 3.91 3.03 12.23
CA VAL A 184 3.77 2.21 13.45
C VAL A 184 2.30 2.12 13.89
N PHE A 185 1.58 3.25 13.87
CA PHE A 185 0.18 3.31 14.26
C PHE A 185 -0.68 2.46 13.32
N CYS A 186 -0.56 2.65 12.00
CA CYS A 186 -1.38 1.92 11.03
C CYS A 186 -1.21 0.39 11.14
N THR A 187 0.02 -0.09 11.30
CA THR A 187 0.27 -1.55 11.38
C THR A 187 -0.25 -2.14 12.68
N ASN A 188 -0.07 -1.43 13.81
CA ASN A 188 -0.54 -1.91 15.11
C ASN A 188 -2.06 -1.73 15.29
N ALA A 189 -2.66 -0.68 14.74
CA ALA A 189 -4.10 -0.40 14.87
C ALA A 189 -4.96 -1.51 14.24
N ILE A 190 -4.58 -2.01 13.05
CA ILE A 190 -5.25 -3.15 12.42
C ILE A 190 -4.98 -4.42 13.25
N ASN A 191 -3.76 -4.61 13.73
CA ASN A 191 -3.37 -5.82 14.47
C ASN A 191 -4.06 -5.97 15.83
N ILE A 192 -4.38 -4.86 16.51
CA ILE A 192 -5.15 -4.91 17.77
C ILE A 192 -6.66 -5.04 17.53
N LEU A 193 -7.16 -4.63 16.36
CA LEU A 193 -8.56 -4.77 15.95
C LEU A 193 -8.72 -6.05 15.12
N ALA A 194 -8.49 -7.18 15.78
CA ALA A 194 -8.34 -8.50 15.18
C ALA A 194 -9.03 -9.59 16.03
N GLY A 195 -9.03 -10.83 15.56
CA GLY A 195 -9.48 -12.00 16.33
C GLY A 195 -10.87 -12.52 15.99
N VAL A 196 -11.50 -11.99 14.92
CA VAL A 196 -12.73 -12.53 14.33
C VAL A 196 -12.50 -12.75 12.84
N ASN A 197 -12.91 -13.91 12.33
CA ASN A 197 -12.73 -14.29 10.91
C ASN A 197 -13.14 -13.15 9.96
N GLY A 198 -12.21 -12.75 9.09
CA GLY A 198 -12.44 -11.71 8.08
C GLY A 198 -12.30 -10.27 8.57
N LEU A 199 -12.10 -10.00 9.87
CA LEU A 199 -12.14 -8.63 10.39
C LEU A 199 -10.91 -7.79 9.97
N GLU A 200 -9.71 -8.35 10.06
CA GLU A 200 -8.44 -7.67 9.75
C GLU A 200 -8.35 -7.32 8.26
N VAL A 201 -8.69 -8.27 7.41
CA VAL A 201 -8.65 -8.09 5.95
C VAL A 201 -9.88 -7.29 5.48
N GLY A 202 -11.04 -7.50 6.09
CA GLY A 202 -12.28 -6.80 5.75
C GLY A 202 -12.19 -5.30 6.01
N GLN A 203 -11.74 -4.88 7.19
CA GLN A 203 -11.55 -3.45 7.49
C GLN A 203 -10.52 -2.81 6.54
N SER A 204 -9.46 -3.55 6.22
CA SER A 204 -8.41 -3.10 5.30
C SER A 204 -8.93 -2.89 3.87
N VAL A 205 -9.80 -3.79 3.39
CA VAL A 205 -10.47 -3.65 2.09
C VAL A 205 -11.40 -2.43 2.07
N VAL A 206 -12.15 -2.17 3.15
CA VAL A 206 -13.03 -0.98 3.25
C VAL A 206 -12.20 0.31 3.20
N ILE A 207 -11.08 0.37 3.91
CA ILE A 207 -10.16 1.51 3.88
C ILE A 207 -9.59 1.70 2.47
N ALA A 208 -9.08 0.65 1.85
CA ALA A 208 -8.49 0.74 0.51
C ALA A 208 -9.52 1.15 -0.56
N PHE A 209 -10.73 0.60 -0.51
CA PHE A 209 -11.82 1.01 -1.41
C PHE A 209 -12.17 2.49 -1.23
N SER A 210 -12.23 2.97 0.02
CA SER A 210 -12.46 4.39 0.32
C SER A 210 -11.37 5.29 -0.27
N ILE A 211 -10.10 4.88 -0.16
CA ILE A 211 -8.96 5.60 -0.76
C ILE A 211 -9.04 5.58 -2.30
N ILE A 212 -9.41 4.45 -2.92
CA ILE A 212 -9.61 4.35 -4.37
C ILE A 212 -10.69 5.33 -4.83
N VAL A 213 -11.86 5.32 -4.18
CA VAL A 213 -12.97 6.24 -4.53
C VAL A 213 -12.52 7.69 -4.39
N PHE A 214 -11.87 8.05 -3.28
CA PHE A 214 -11.34 9.39 -3.07
C PHE A 214 -10.33 9.80 -4.16
N ASN A 215 -9.39 8.92 -4.49
CA ASN A 215 -8.39 9.19 -5.53
C ASN A 215 -9.02 9.34 -6.92
N LEU A 216 -10.07 8.59 -7.24
CA LEU A 216 -10.78 8.72 -8.51
C LEU A 216 -11.51 10.06 -8.62
N ILE A 217 -12.10 10.54 -7.52
CA ILE A 217 -12.77 11.85 -7.46
C ILE A 217 -11.74 12.98 -7.65
N GLU A 218 -10.59 12.91 -6.96
CA GLU A 218 -9.56 13.95 -7.00
C GLU A 218 -8.56 13.81 -8.16
N LEU A 219 -8.72 12.80 -9.02
CA LEU A 219 -7.77 12.50 -10.10
C LEU A 219 -7.62 13.68 -11.09
N THR A 220 -8.70 14.38 -11.38
CA THR A 220 -8.71 15.57 -12.25
C THR A 220 -8.43 16.86 -11.48
N GLY A 221 -8.20 16.78 -10.17
CA GLY A 221 -7.93 17.91 -9.30
C GLY A 221 -6.49 18.43 -9.38
N ARG A 222 -6.16 19.38 -8.50
CA ARG A 222 -4.83 20.04 -8.45
C ARG A 222 -3.68 19.07 -8.20
N LEU A 223 -3.94 17.98 -7.48
CA LEU A 223 -2.94 16.97 -7.08
C LEU A 223 -3.10 15.64 -7.83
N GLY A 224 -3.64 15.66 -9.06
CA GLY A 224 -3.93 14.46 -9.83
C GLY A 224 -2.79 13.44 -9.95
N LYS A 225 -1.53 13.90 -10.06
CA LYS A 225 -0.34 13.01 -10.05
C LYS A 225 -0.21 12.20 -8.75
N ALA A 226 -0.46 12.81 -7.59
CA ALA A 226 -0.37 12.12 -6.30
C ALA A 226 -1.49 11.08 -6.14
N HIS A 227 -2.70 11.41 -6.58
CA HIS A 227 -3.82 10.46 -6.60
C HIS A 227 -3.59 9.31 -7.59
N GLN A 228 -3.01 9.61 -8.76
CA GLN A 228 -2.59 8.60 -9.73
C GLN A 228 -1.53 7.66 -9.12
N PHE A 229 -0.50 8.21 -8.45
CA PHE A 229 0.52 7.42 -7.75
C PHE A 229 -0.09 6.52 -6.67
N SER A 230 -1.03 7.06 -5.86
CA SER A 230 -1.72 6.27 -4.84
C SER A 230 -2.55 5.12 -5.45
N LEU A 231 -3.24 5.35 -6.59
CA LEU A 231 -3.97 4.31 -7.31
C LEU A 231 -3.06 3.18 -7.83
N TYR A 232 -1.79 3.45 -8.11
CA TYR A 232 -0.84 2.40 -8.49
C TYR A 232 -0.70 1.32 -7.42
N PHE A 233 -0.71 1.69 -6.14
CA PHE A 233 -0.62 0.74 -5.03
C PHE A 233 -2.00 0.21 -4.62
N MET A 234 -3.02 1.06 -4.57
CA MET A 234 -4.31 0.70 -3.98
C MET A 234 -5.08 -0.35 -4.78
N LEU A 235 -5.00 -0.32 -6.12
CA LEU A 235 -5.66 -1.30 -6.98
C LEU A 235 -5.15 -2.74 -6.76
N PRO A 236 -3.83 -3.02 -6.88
CA PRO A 236 -3.31 -4.36 -6.65
C PRO A 236 -3.42 -4.77 -5.18
N TYR A 237 -3.29 -3.83 -4.23
CA TYR A 237 -3.51 -4.10 -2.81
C TYR A 237 -4.94 -4.60 -2.55
N THR A 238 -5.94 -3.90 -3.06
CA THR A 238 -7.35 -4.28 -2.87
C THR A 238 -7.63 -5.63 -3.52
N ALA A 239 -7.07 -5.90 -4.70
CA ALA A 239 -7.24 -7.17 -5.38
C ALA A 239 -6.63 -8.34 -4.60
N THR A 240 -5.41 -8.22 -4.07
CA THR A 240 -4.80 -9.29 -3.27
C THR A 240 -5.46 -9.44 -1.90
N ALA A 241 -5.91 -8.34 -1.28
CA ALA A 241 -6.66 -8.37 -0.03
C ALA A 241 -8.03 -9.05 -0.20
N LEU A 242 -8.77 -8.77 -1.28
CA LEU A 242 -10.03 -9.47 -1.60
C LEU A 242 -9.80 -10.98 -1.83
N ALA A 243 -8.67 -11.35 -2.43
CA ALA A 243 -8.32 -12.76 -2.60
C ALA A 243 -8.08 -13.47 -1.26
N LEU A 244 -7.45 -12.78 -0.30
CA LEU A 244 -7.29 -13.30 1.07
C LEU A 244 -8.62 -13.38 1.81
N LEU A 245 -9.41 -12.30 1.74
CA LEU A 245 -10.72 -12.21 2.38
C LEU A 245 -11.64 -13.37 1.96
N LYS A 246 -11.63 -13.74 0.67
CA LYS A 246 -12.40 -14.88 0.16
C LYS A 246 -12.13 -16.20 0.91
N HIS A 247 -10.91 -16.41 1.40
CA HIS A 247 -10.53 -17.62 2.13
C HIS A 247 -10.54 -17.43 3.66
N ASN A 248 -10.68 -16.19 4.13
CA ASN A 248 -10.64 -15.82 5.54
C ASN A 248 -12.03 -15.46 6.12
N TRP A 249 -13.04 -15.29 5.25
CA TRP A 249 -14.44 -15.05 5.59
C TRP A 249 -15.18 -16.35 5.92
#